data_AF-A0A7W9XNE7-F1
#
_entry.id   AF-A0A7W9XNE7-F1
#
_cell.length_a   1.000
_cell.length_b   1.000
_cell.length_c   1.000
_cell.angle_alpha   90.00
_cell.angle_beta   90.00
_cell.angle_gamma   90.00
#
_symmetry.space_group_name_H-M   'P 1'
#
loop_
_entity.id
_entity.type
_entity.pdbx_description
1 polymer ?
#
loop_
_entity_poly.entity_id
_entity_poly.type
_entity_poly.pdbx_seq_one_letter_code
_entity_poly.pdbx_strand_id
1 'polypeptide(L)'
;MEKESDKIILIVKASFTGVIGYADVYKCHILKKMDGDFNDQDITLTILTDDGTNSAFITSHLDNAAFEMGCKRLKDNQPYSLMPISGFVDSQKTSWEITYLKDHQQ
;
A
#
# COMPACT_ATOMS: atom_id res chain seq x y z
N MET A 1 13.39 -2.75 21.17
CA MET A 1 12.22 -3.60 20.85
C MET A 1 11.35 -2.81 19.90
N GLU A 2 11.48 -3.05 18.59
CA GLU A 2 10.43 -2.64 17.64
C GLU A 2 9.16 -3.37 18.07
N LYS A 3 8.05 -2.65 18.25
CA LYS A 3 6.79 -3.28 18.62
C LYS A 3 6.23 -3.97 17.37
N GLU A 4 5.65 -5.15 17.52
CA GLU A 4 4.95 -5.87 16.45
C GLU A 4 3.86 -5.02 15.75
N SER A 5 3.45 -3.89 16.36
CA SER A 5 2.51 -2.91 15.81
C SER A 5 3.05 -2.04 14.65
N ASP A 6 4.34 -2.14 14.31
CA ASP A 6 4.97 -1.21 13.37
C ASP A 6 5.07 -1.77 11.94
N LYS A 7 4.61 -3.00 11.70
CA LYS A 7 4.62 -3.65 10.39
C LYS A 7 3.28 -4.32 10.13
N ILE A 8 2.87 -4.32 8.87
CA ILE A 8 1.68 -5.03 8.40
C ILE A 8 2.01 -5.76 7.10
N ILE A 9 1.36 -6.90 6.88
CA ILE A 9 1.46 -7.65 5.64
C ILE A 9 0.05 -7.90 5.12
N LEU A 10 -0.22 -7.42 3.90
CA LEU A 10 -1.53 -7.45 3.28
C LEU A 10 -1.46 -8.20 1.95
N ILE A 11 -2.48 -9.02 1.66
CA ILE A 11 -2.74 -9.54 0.32
C ILE A 11 -3.78 -8.62 -0.32
N VAL A 12 -3.44 -8.02 -1.45
CA VAL A 12 -4.26 -6.97 -2.06
C VAL A 12 -4.46 -7.21 -3.56
N LYS A 13 -5.54 -6.64 -4.09
CA LYS A 13 -5.75 -6.44 -5.52
C LYS A 13 -5.77 -4.96 -5.82
N ALA A 14 -4.94 -4.50 -6.74
CA ALA A 14 -4.87 -3.12 -7.14
C ALA A 14 -5.67 -2.85 -8.42
N SER A 15 -6.16 -1.63 -8.55
CA SER A 15 -6.74 -1.09 -9.78
C SER A 15 -6.27 0.34 -9.95
N PHE A 16 -5.69 0.64 -11.12
CA PHE A 16 -5.22 1.99 -11.42
C PHE A 16 -6.38 2.98 -11.42
N THR A 17 -6.21 4.09 -10.71
CA THR A 17 -7.23 5.14 -10.57
C THR A 17 -6.83 6.43 -11.31
N GLY A 18 -5.54 6.74 -11.38
CA GLY A 18 -5.05 7.93 -12.09
C GLY A 18 -3.69 8.39 -11.58
N VAL A 19 -3.32 9.62 -11.94
CA VAL A 19 -2.05 10.27 -11.56
C VAL A 19 -2.34 11.58 -10.86
N ILE A 20 -1.60 11.90 -9.79
CA ILE A 20 -1.76 13.14 -9.01
C ILE A 20 -0.45 13.93 -8.88
N GLY A 21 -0.02 14.58 -9.95
CA GLY A 21 1.18 15.43 -9.93
C GLY A 21 2.47 14.61 -9.80
N TYR A 22 2.77 14.11 -8.60
CA TYR A 22 4.01 13.40 -8.24
C TYR A 22 3.86 11.88 -8.06
N ALA A 23 2.67 11.33 -8.27
CA ALA A 23 2.42 9.90 -7.98
C ALA A 23 1.34 9.27 -8.85
N ASP A 24 1.49 7.98 -9.08
CA ASP A 24 0.43 7.08 -9.55
C ASP A 24 -0.45 6.68 -8.36
N VAL A 25 -1.76 6.60 -8.59
CA VAL A 25 -2.75 6.27 -7.57
C VAL A 25 -3.49 5.00 -7.96
N TYR A 26 -3.55 4.09 -7.01
CA TYR A 26 -4.25 2.81 -7.13
C TYR A 26 -5.28 2.69 -6.03
N LYS A 27 -6.45 2.17 -6.38
CA LYS A 27 -7.41 1.67 -5.40
C LYS A 27 -7.05 0.21 -5.12
N CYS A 28 -6.79 -0.13 -3.87
CA CYS A 28 -6.46 -1.48 -3.49
C CYS A 28 -7.55 -2.06 -2.59
N HIS A 29 -8.04 -3.24 -2.96
CA HIS A 29 -8.95 -4.03 -2.14
C HIS A 29 -8.13 -5.06 -1.34
N ILE A 30 -8.29 -5.06 -0.02
CA ILE A 30 -7.60 -5.97 0.90
C ILE A 30 -8.34 -7.31 0.94
N LEU A 31 -7.69 -8.35 0.43
CA LEU A 31 -8.22 -9.71 0.45
C LEU A 31 -7.96 -10.41 1.79
N LYS A 32 -6.78 -10.17 2.36
CA LYS A 32 -6.34 -10.85 3.59
C LYS A 32 -5.27 -10.06 4.32
N LYS A 33 -5.37 -10.01 5.65
CA LYS A 33 -4.30 -9.58 6.54
C LYS A 33 -3.49 -10.80 6.97
N MET A 34 -2.20 -10.79 6.68
CA MET A 34 -1.29 -11.89 7.03
C MET A 34 -0.59 -11.64 8.37
N ASP A 35 -0.28 -10.37 8.66
CA ASP A 35 0.41 -9.95 9.89
C ASP A 35 0.06 -8.50 10.25
N GLY A 36 0.19 -8.18 11.53
CA GLY A 36 -0.11 -6.87 12.13
C GLY A 36 -1.60 -6.61 12.40
N ASP A 37 -1.90 -5.44 12.98
CA ASP A 37 -3.28 -4.99 13.19
C ASP A 37 -3.69 -3.96 12.12
N PHE A 38 -4.76 -4.27 11.41
CA PHE A 38 -5.25 -3.52 10.26
C PHE A 38 -6.71 -3.90 10.01
N ASN A 39 -7.58 -2.91 9.75
CA ASN A 39 -9.03 -3.11 9.71
C ASN A 39 -9.70 -2.55 8.44
N ASP A 40 -8.98 -1.82 7.59
CA ASP A 40 -9.56 -1.27 6.36
C ASP A 40 -9.69 -2.36 5.30
N GLN A 41 -10.81 -2.34 4.56
CA GLN A 41 -11.06 -3.26 3.45
C GLN A 41 -10.58 -2.69 2.11
N ASP A 42 -10.53 -1.37 2.00
CA ASP A 42 -10.08 -0.67 0.81
C ASP A 42 -9.09 0.42 1.24
N ILE A 43 -8.01 0.58 0.49
CA ILE A 43 -7.02 1.64 0.68
C ILE A 43 -6.74 2.35 -0.64
N THR A 44 -6.34 3.61 -0.55
CA THR A 44 -5.80 4.36 -1.68
C THR A 44 -4.28 4.34 -1.59
N LEU A 45 -3.67 3.57 -2.49
CA LEU A 45 -2.23 3.44 -2.58
C LEU A 45 -1.66 4.51 -3.50
N THR A 46 -0.61 5.16 -3.03
CA THR A 46 0.16 6.18 -3.76
C THR A 46 1.53 5.58 -4.07
N ILE A 47 2.00 5.69 -5.31
CA ILE A 47 3.35 5.30 -5.71
C ILE A 47 4.02 6.51 -6.34
N LEU A 48 5.13 6.95 -5.75
CA LEU A 48 5.84 8.12 -6.25
C LEU A 48 6.39 7.85 -7.66
N THR A 49 6.42 8.89 -8.50
CA THR A 49 6.91 8.77 -9.89
C THR A 49 8.39 8.36 -9.99
N ASP A 50 9.18 8.59 -8.96
CA ASP A 50 10.59 8.17 -8.88
C ASP A 50 10.76 6.72 -8.38
N ASP A 51 9.69 6.09 -7.88
CA ASP A 51 9.65 4.70 -7.46
C ASP A 51 9.25 3.77 -8.61
N GLY A 52 10.10 3.76 -9.64
CA GLY A 52 9.88 2.98 -10.85
C GLY A 52 9.77 1.48 -10.61
N THR A 53 10.40 0.95 -9.54
CA THR A 53 10.35 -0.47 -9.18
C THR A 53 8.94 -0.86 -8.72
N ASN A 54 8.37 -0.14 -7.74
CA ASN A 54 7.04 -0.45 -7.25
C ASN A 54 5.96 -0.13 -8.30
N SER A 55 6.12 0.95 -9.07
CA SER A 55 5.19 1.29 -10.15
C SER A 55 5.15 0.21 -11.23
N ALA A 56 6.32 -0.27 -11.68
CA ALA A 56 6.39 -1.37 -12.66
C ALA A 56 5.78 -2.66 -12.13
N PHE A 57 6.05 -3.02 -10.86
CA PHE A 57 5.50 -4.21 -10.24
C PHE A 57 3.97 -4.17 -10.18
N ILE A 58 3.39 -3.07 -9.70
CA ILE A 58 1.93 -2.97 -9.57
C ILE A 58 1.28 -2.95 -10.95
N THR A 59 1.89 -2.26 -11.92
CA THR A 59 1.42 -2.23 -13.31
C THR A 59 1.38 -3.62 -13.94
N SER A 60 2.37 -4.48 -13.66
CA SER A 60 2.36 -5.86 -14.15
C SER A 60 1.34 -6.78 -13.45
N HIS A 61 0.71 -6.30 -12.38
CA HIS A 61 -0.30 -7.01 -11.58
C HIS A 61 -1.70 -6.37 -11.67
N LEU A 62 -1.90 -5.45 -12.61
CA LEU A 62 -3.23 -4.95 -12.94
C LEU A 62 -4.08 -6.11 -13.49
N ASP A 63 -5.41 -5.98 -13.41
CA ASP A 63 -6.38 -6.97 -13.91
C ASP A 63 -6.45 -8.29 -13.11
N ASN A 64 -6.74 -8.18 -11.80
CA ASN A 64 -7.10 -9.28 -10.88
C ASN A 64 -5.96 -10.15 -10.32
N ALA A 65 -4.69 -9.85 -10.58
CA ALA A 65 -3.61 -10.52 -9.86
C ALA A 65 -3.55 -10.01 -8.41
N ALA A 66 -3.63 -10.92 -7.45
CA ALA A 66 -3.38 -10.59 -6.05
C ALA A 66 -1.87 -10.62 -5.78
N PHE A 67 -1.39 -9.69 -4.96
CA PHE A 67 0.01 -9.67 -4.54
C PHE A 67 0.11 -9.42 -3.03
N GLU A 68 1.23 -9.83 -2.45
CA GLU A 68 1.57 -9.53 -1.07
C GLU A 68 2.33 -8.21 -0.99
N MET A 69 1.92 -7.37 -0.06
CA MET A 69 2.49 -6.06 0.21
C MET A 69 2.85 -5.97 1.69
N GLY A 70 4.15 -5.84 1.96
CA GLY A 70 4.64 -5.55 3.30
C GLY A 70 4.82 -4.05 3.49
N CYS A 71 4.27 -3.52 4.58
CA CYS A 71 4.40 -2.11 4.92
C CYS A 71 4.96 -1.92 6.32
N LYS A 72 5.65 -0.80 6.52
CA LYS A 72 6.06 -0.32 7.83
C LYS A 72 5.33 0.97 8.16
N ARG A 73 4.99 1.14 9.44
CA ARG A 73 4.41 2.36 9.96
C ARG A 73 5.42 3.50 9.84
N LEU A 74 5.00 4.64 9.31
CA LEU A 74 5.86 5.81 9.14
C LEU A 74 5.50 6.92 10.13
N LYS A 75 4.26 7.42 10.09
CA LYS A 75 3.78 8.51 10.97
C LYS A 75 2.29 8.40 11.25
N ASP A 76 1.89 8.91 12.41
CA ASP A 76 0.47 9.01 12.80
C ASP A 76 -0.11 10.39 12.51
N ASN A 77 -1.43 10.51 12.68
CA ASN A 77 -2.19 11.77 12.58
C ASN A 77 -1.99 12.52 11.25
N GLN A 78 -1.89 11.78 10.15
CA GLN A 78 -1.69 12.38 8.84
C GLN A 78 -2.95 13.13 8.37
N PRO A 79 -2.81 14.38 7.89
CA PRO A 79 -3.95 15.23 7.56
C PRO A 79 -4.67 14.85 6.27
N TYR A 80 -4.01 14.10 5.37
CA TYR A 80 -4.51 13.76 4.04
C TYR A 80 -4.26 12.29 3.74
N SER A 81 -5.19 11.67 3.00
CA SER A 81 -5.05 10.27 2.57
C SER A 81 -3.95 10.06 1.53
N LEU A 82 -3.59 11.13 0.81
CA LEU A 82 -2.56 11.14 -0.21
C LEU A 82 -1.34 11.87 0.34
N MET A 83 -0.25 11.13 0.47
CA MET A 83 1.03 11.63 0.95
C MET A 83 2.11 11.39 -0.10
N PRO A 84 3.18 12.18 -0.11
CA PRO A 84 4.34 11.93 -0.96
C PRO A 84 5.18 10.77 -0.41
N ILE A 85 4.57 9.58 -0.36
CA ILE A 85 5.18 8.30 0.01
C ILE A 85 4.71 7.24 -0.98
N SER A 86 5.57 6.25 -1.24
CA SER A 86 5.14 5.00 -1.86
C SER A 86 4.48 4.13 -0.79
N GLY A 87 3.16 4.22 -0.69
CA GLY A 87 2.43 3.74 0.47
C GLY A 87 1.00 4.26 0.52
N PHE A 88 0.41 4.27 1.71
CA PHE A 88 -0.96 4.73 1.92
C PHE A 88 -1.16 5.30 3.31
N VAL A 89 -2.31 5.94 3.53
CA VAL A 89 -2.78 6.37 4.84
C VAL A 89 -4.09 5.67 5.14
N ASP A 90 -4.19 5.05 6.31
CA ASP A 90 -5.39 4.32 6.72
C ASP A 90 -6.48 5.22 7.32
N SER A 91 -7.63 4.62 7.65
CA SER A 91 -8.77 5.30 8.27
C SER A 91 -8.46 5.90 9.65
N GLN A 92 -7.42 5.40 10.32
CA GLN A 92 -6.91 5.92 11.59
C GLN A 92 -5.88 7.04 11.42
N LYS A 93 -5.64 7.48 10.17
CA LYS A 93 -4.65 8.51 9.81
C LYS A 93 -3.20 8.08 10.09
N THR A 94 -2.93 6.78 10.05
CA THR A 94 -1.58 6.23 10.11
C THR A 94 -1.05 6.07 8.69
N SER A 95 0.14 6.60 8.41
CA SER A 95 0.83 6.34 7.15
C SER A 95 1.67 5.09 7.20
N TRP A 96 1.60 4.33 6.11
CA TRP A 96 2.27 3.06 5.90
C TRP A 96 3.10 3.17 4.63
N GLU A 97 4.41 2.94 4.74
CA GLU A 97 5.34 2.93 3.61
C GLU A 97 5.56 1.49 3.14
N ILE A 98 5.52 1.26 1.83
CA ILE A 98 5.82 -0.03 1.23
C ILE A 98 7.28 -0.38 1.50
N THR A 99 7.50 -1.59 2.00
CA THR A 99 8.84 -2.15 2.22
C THR A 99 9.18 -3.24 1.22
N TYR A 100 8.17 -3.96 0.72
CA TYR A 100 8.34 -4.91 -0.37
C TYR A 100 6.99 -5.20 -1.04
N LEU A 101 7.09 -5.68 -2.28
CA LEU A 101 6.02 -6.26 -3.07
C LEU A 101 6.47 -7.63 -3.58
N LYS A 102 5.60 -8.63 -3.56
CA LYS A 102 5.89 -9.95 -4.15
C LYS A 102 4.61 -10.64 -4.63
N ASP A 103 4.76 -11.54 -5.58
CA ASP A 103 3.66 -12.33 -6.10
C ASP A 103 3.00 -13.14 -4.96
N HIS A 104 1.67 -13.18 -4.95
CA HIS A 104 0.94 -14.09 -4.08
C HIS A 104 0.62 -15.37 -4.85
N GLN A 105 1.41 -16.42 -4.62
CA GLN A 105 1.08 -17.75 -5.13
C GLN A 105 -0.05 -18.34 -4.30
N GLN A 106 -1.16 -18.71 -4.97
CA GLN A 106 -2.31 -19.38 -4.38
C GLN A 106 -1.99 -20.81 -3.92
#